data_AF-A0A1I6WN56-F1
#
_entry.id   AF-A0A1I6WN56-F1
#
_cell.length_a   1.000
_cell.length_b   1.000
_cell.length_c   1.000
_cell.angle_alpha   90.00
_cell.angle_beta   90.00
_cell.angle_gamma   90.00
#
_symmetry.space_group_name_H-M   'P 1'
#
loop_
_entity.id
_entity.type
_entity.pdbx_description
1 polymer ?
#
loop_
_entity_poly.entity_id
_entity_poly.type
_entity_poly.pdbx_seq_one_letter_code
_entity_poly.pdbx_strand_id
1 'polypeptide(L)'
;MKVLKRGAAALLVASLAAALAGCSSGASPKEAMMDAMANNQKATGMTYKGSMTFTDLVLPPAAADAAGAANSAMTSTMLAFLKGTVINVHGSVQKSPMRAELTMDVTLGSGDVKLNASIPMIITEDKTWIKVPQIPGLPLPETIAGKFVEIDMKKLEQEQGAADVAASPQVGQDLLKALVDSLDEKTYFSEPEAADVKGLASDHKVDQLVRFSINDVEAAWTAIMEKAAPQIIDILLKNEAYMKMFKLSKADLEVAKKELEGKEDGKVKAAVEEMKKTIKINQLDVTGGITDDYLTYEGVDLNVESTDSAQGMKLGIHFDLSLDDINKEIKFEYELPKDAVPVEKIQEMLGLPSGS
;
A
#
# COMPACT_ATOMS: atom_id res chain seq x y z
N MET A 1 -30.05 30.46 -46.89
CA MET A 1 -30.21 29.98 -45.49
C MET A 1 -30.03 28.45 -45.27
N LYS A 2 -30.01 27.60 -46.30
CA LYS A 2 -29.80 26.14 -46.12
C LYS A 2 -28.32 25.68 -46.06
N VAL A 3 -27.38 26.52 -46.48
CA VAL A 3 -25.94 26.18 -46.48
C VAL A 3 -25.27 26.50 -45.14
N LEU A 4 -25.74 27.54 -44.42
CA LEU A 4 -25.21 27.91 -43.10
C LEU A 4 -25.55 26.89 -41.99
N LYS A 5 -26.67 26.17 -42.11
CA LYS A 5 -27.08 25.15 -41.11
C LYS A 5 -26.34 23.82 -41.21
N ARG A 6 -25.70 23.53 -42.36
CA ARG A 6 -24.91 22.30 -42.55
C ARG A 6 -23.45 22.45 -42.09
N GLY A 7 -22.91 23.67 -42.13
CA GLY A 7 -21.56 23.96 -41.60
C GLY A 7 -21.48 23.94 -40.07
N ALA A 8 -22.49 24.46 -39.37
CA ALA A 8 -22.51 24.47 -37.90
C ALA A 8 -22.69 23.06 -37.30
N ALA A 9 -23.48 22.20 -37.95
CA ALA A 9 -23.65 20.80 -37.52
C ALA A 9 -22.39 19.96 -37.77
N ALA A 10 -21.67 20.20 -38.87
CA ALA A 10 -20.41 19.50 -39.17
C ALA A 10 -19.27 19.92 -38.22
N LEU A 11 -19.23 21.20 -37.81
CA LEU A 11 -18.26 21.71 -36.82
C LEU A 11 -18.54 21.17 -35.40
N LEU A 12 -19.81 21.04 -35.01
CA LEU A 12 -20.19 20.45 -33.71
C LEU A 12 -19.89 18.94 -33.65
N VAL A 13 -20.10 18.21 -34.74
CA VAL A 13 -19.75 16.78 -34.83
C VAL A 13 -18.23 16.59 -34.88
N ALA A 14 -17.48 17.49 -35.53
CA ALA A 14 -16.02 17.47 -35.52
C ALA A 14 -15.42 17.82 -34.15
N SER A 15 -16.04 18.70 -33.36
CA SER A 15 -15.62 18.97 -31.98
C SER A 15 -15.93 17.82 -31.01
N LEU A 16 -17.02 17.07 -31.23
CA LEU A 16 -17.28 15.83 -30.48
C LEU A 16 -16.32 14.69 -30.89
N ALA A 17 -15.93 14.62 -32.16
CA ALA A 17 -14.95 13.64 -32.63
C ALA A 17 -13.51 13.98 -32.18
N ALA A 18 -13.16 15.26 -32.02
CA ALA A 18 -11.88 15.69 -31.47
C ALA A 18 -11.80 15.49 -29.93
N ALA A 19 -12.94 15.52 -29.23
CA ALA A 19 -13.02 15.09 -27.83
C ALA A 19 -12.95 13.55 -27.65
N LEU A 20 -13.10 12.80 -28.75
CA LEU A 20 -12.96 11.33 -28.80
C LEU A 20 -11.64 10.89 -29.47
N ALA A 21 -10.78 11.82 -29.85
CA ALA A 21 -9.46 11.57 -30.42
C ALA A 21 -8.32 11.92 -29.45
N GLY A 22 -8.62 12.19 -28.18
CA GLY A 22 -7.70 11.97 -27.06
C GLY A 22 -7.76 10.50 -26.70
N CYS A 23 -6.66 9.79 -26.94
CA CYS A 23 -6.56 8.34 -26.98
C CYS A 23 -6.77 7.69 -25.59
N SER A 24 -8.02 7.50 -25.14
CA SER A 24 -8.33 6.49 -24.14
C SER A 24 -8.81 5.23 -24.85
N SER A 25 -8.09 4.15 -24.64
CA SER A 25 -8.36 2.83 -25.20
C SER A 25 -9.63 2.22 -24.59
N GLY A 26 -10.82 2.73 -24.90
CA GLY A 26 -12.12 2.05 -24.76
C GLY A 26 -12.61 1.61 -23.36
N ALA A 27 -11.72 1.49 -22.38
CA ALA A 27 -11.99 1.12 -20.99
C ALA A 27 -12.17 2.38 -20.14
N SER A 28 -13.01 2.27 -19.13
CA SER A 28 -13.22 3.37 -18.18
C SER A 28 -11.99 3.53 -17.25
N PRO A 29 -11.72 4.71 -16.65
CA PRO A 29 -10.57 4.91 -15.76
C PRO A 29 -10.42 3.80 -14.70
N LYS A 30 -11.53 3.39 -14.09
CA LYS A 30 -11.55 2.29 -13.12
C LYS A 30 -11.11 0.97 -13.74
N GLU A 31 -11.64 0.61 -14.89
CA GLU A 31 -11.29 -0.62 -15.61
C GLU A 31 -9.82 -0.61 -16.03
N ALA A 32 -9.35 0.50 -16.59
CA ALA A 32 -7.96 0.67 -17.01
C ALA A 32 -6.98 0.46 -15.84
N MET A 33 -7.25 1.05 -14.68
CA MET A 33 -6.41 0.86 -13.48
C MET A 33 -6.41 -0.59 -13.00
N MET A 34 -7.57 -1.25 -12.98
CA MET A 34 -7.68 -2.66 -12.57
C MET A 34 -6.98 -3.61 -13.54
N ASP A 35 -7.11 -3.38 -14.85
CA ASP A 35 -6.46 -4.17 -15.89
C ASP A 35 -4.95 -3.99 -15.85
N ALA A 36 -4.47 -2.76 -15.64
CA ALA A 36 -3.06 -2.46 -15.46
C ALA A 36 -2.46 -3.18 -14.23
N MET A 37 -3.16 -3.15 -13.08
CA MET A 37 -2.78 -3.92 -11.90
C MET A 37 -2.73 -5.43 -12.18
N ALA A 38 -3.72 -5.97 -12.90
CA ALA A 38 -3.74 -7.38 -13.29
C ALA A 38 -2.58 -7.75 -14.23
N ASN A 39 -2.16 -6.83 -15.09
CA ASN A 39 -0.99 -7.01 -15.97
C ASN A 39 0.33 -6.98 -15.20
N ASN A 40 0.49 -6.09 -14.21
CA ASN A 40 1.64 -6.12 -13.30
C ASN A 40 1.76 -7.47 -12.59
N GLN A 41 0.64 -8.06 -12.19
CA GLN A 41 0.63 -9.41 -11.60
C GLN A 41 1.03 -10.52 -12.57
N LYS A 42 1.07 -10.29 -13.87
CA LYS A 42 1.58 -11.25 -14.88
C LYS A 42 3.05 -11.02 -15.21
N ALA A 43 3.60 -9.85 -14.90
CA ALA A 43 4.98 -9.51 -15.22
C ALA A 43 6.00 -10.50 -14.62
N THR A 44 7.06 -10.81 -15.35
CA THR A 44 8.09 -11.78 -14.92
C THR A 44 9.16 -11.16 -14.03
N GLY A 45 9.36 -9.84 -14.16
CA GLY A 45 10.23 -9.05 -13.32
C GLY A 45 10.07 -7.56 -13.62
N MET A 46 10.56 -6.71 -12.72
CA MET A 46 10.55 -5.25 -12.84
C MET A 46 11.56 -4.64 -11.85
N THR A 47 11.98 -3.40 -12.13
CA THR A 47 12.67 -2.54 -11.17
C THR A 47 11.69 -1.55 -10.59
N TYR A 48 11.97 -1.04 -9.40
CA TYR A 48 11.11 -0.07 -8.75
C TYR A 48 11.92 0.96 -7.96
N LYS A 49 11.38 2.17 -7.88
CA LYS A 49 11.91 3.30 -7.11
C LYS A 49 10.74 4.06 -6.52
N GLY A 50 10.86 4.57 -5.32
CA GLY A 50 9.75 5.25 -4.67
C GLY A 50 10.17 6.00 -3.43
N SER A 51 9.22 6.72 -2.85
CA SER A 51 9.40 7.42 -1.60
C SER A 51 8.19 7.24 -0.69
N MET A 52 8.44 7.27 0.61
CA MET A 52 7.42 7.35 1.65
C MET A 52 7.76 8.54 2.54
N THR A 53 6.78 9.43 2.72
CA THR A 53 6.90 10.62 3.54
C THR A 53 5.77 10.66 4.55
N PHE A 54 6.13 10.77 5.83
CA PHE A 54 5.18 11.05 6.90
C PHE A 54 4.95 12.56 7.00
N THR A 55 3.86 13.03 6.39
CA THR A 55 3.53 14.47 6.29
C THR A 55 2.91 15.02 7.57
N ASP A 56 2.19 14.18 8.32
CA ASP A 56 1.74 14.49 9.69
C ASP A 56 1.81 13.24 10.56
N LEU A 57 2.26 13.41 11.80
CA LEU A 57 2.29 12.33 12.78
C LEU A 57 2.10 12.94 14.18
N VAL A 58 1.01 12.53 14.81
CA VAL A 58 0.70 12.79 16.22
C VAL A 58 0.16 11.49 16.80
N LEU A 59 0.79 11.01 17.88
CA LEU A 59 0.42 9.77 18.56
C LEU A 59 -0.50 10.05 19.74
N PRO A 60 -1.39 9.11 20.10
CA PRO A 60 -2.25 9.27 21.25
C PRO A 60 -1.45 9.29 22.56
N PRO A 61 -1.89 10.05 23.59
CA PRO A 61 -1.18 10.17 24.86
C PRO A 61 -0.89 8.81 25.52
N ALA A 62 -1.85 7.88 25.50
CA ALA A 62 -1.65 6.54 26.04
C ALA A 62 -0.59 5.71 25.27
N ALA A 63 -0.44 5.91 23.95
CA ALA A 63 0.61 5.26 23.17
C ALA A 63 1.96 5.97 23.35
N ALA A 64 1.97 7.29 23.53
CA ALA A 64 3.16 8.05 23.89
C ALA A 64 3.67 7.67 25.30
N ASP A 65 2.75 7.47 26.25
CA ASP A 65 3.03 7.05 27.62
C ASP A 65 3.42 5.57 27.67
N ALA A 66 2.78 4.68 26.91
CA ALA A 66 3.19 3.27 26.79
C ALA A 66 4.55 3.14 26.07
N ALA A 67 4.84 3.96 25.07
CA ALA A 67 6.16 4.08 24.46
C ALA A 67 7.21 4.65 25.44
N GLY A 68 6.79 5.48 26.39
CA GLY A 68 7.63 5.99 27.48
C GLY A 68 7.81 5.01 28.65
N ALA A 69 6.82 4.15 28.91
CA ALA A 69 6.77 3.19 30.01
C ALA A 69 7.36 1.82 29.62
N ALA A 70 7.34 1.45 28.34
CA ALA A 70 8.15 0.37 27.78
C ALA A 70 9.60 0.86 27.69
N ASN A 71 10.30 0.74 28.81
CA ASN A 71 11.68 1.16 29.05
C ASN A 71 12.58 1.21 27.80
N SER A 72 12.62 2.36 27.12
CA SER A 72 13.83 2.91 26.52
C SER A 72 13.55 4.33 26.00
N ALA A 73 14.47 5.24 26.27
CA ALA A 73 14.59 6.48 25.52
C ALA A 73 14.67 6.23 23.99
N MET A 74 14.91 4.98 23.55
CA MET A 74 14.94 4.56 22.15
C MET A 74 13.54 4.59 21.50
N THR A 75 12.46 4.14 22.14
CA THR A 75 11.12 4.16 21.53
C THR A 75 10.62 5.59 21.31
N SER A 76 10.73 6.47 22.31
CA SER A 76 10.37 7.88 22.18
C SER A 76 11.25 8.63 21.17
N THR A 77 12.54 8.28 21.11
CA THR A 77 13.49 8.81 20.12
C THR A 77 13.16 8.32 18.71
N MET A 78 12.81 7.04 18.51
CA MET A 78 12.40 6.50 17.21
C MET A 78 11.13 7.18 16.70
N LEU A 79 10.13 7.38 17.56
CA LEU A 79 8.88 8.07 17.20
C LEU A 79 9.13 9.54 16.85
N ALA A 80 10.02 10.23 17.59
CA ALA A 80 10.44 11.59 17.27
C ALA A 80 11.20 11.67 15.93
N PHE A 81 11.93 10.62 15.56
CA PHE A 81 12.62 10.55 14.28
C PHE A 81 11.66 10.34 13.10
N LEU A 82 10.58 9.56 13.25
CA LEU A 82 9.65 9.25 12.14
C LEU A 82 8.92 10.47 11.57
N LYS A 83 8.68 11.51 12.38
CA LYS A 83 7.96 12.71 11.92
C LYS A 83 8.80 13.49 10.90
N GLY A 84 8.29 13.64 9.68
CA GLY A 84 9.00 14.29 8.58
C GLY A 84 10.14 13.45 8.00
N THR A 85 10.25 12.16 8.37
CA THR A 85 11.17 11.24 7.70
C THR A 85 10.71 11.03 6.26
N VAL A 86 11.68 11.12 5.36
CA VAL A 86 11.56 10.63 3.99
C VAL A 86 12.34 9.33 3.91
N ILE A 87 11.63 8.27 3.54
CA ILE A 87 12.19 6.95 3.27
C ILE A 87 12.17 6.78 1.77
N ASN A 88 13.34 6.73 1.13
CA ASN A 88 13.40 6.35 -0.28
C ASN A 88 13.55 4.84 -0.36
N VAL A 89 12.89 4.24 -1.33
CA VAL A 89 12.99 2.81 -1.61
C VAL A 89 13.40 2.61 -3.06
N HIS A 90 14.23 1.62 -3.30
CA HIS A 90 14.51 1.14 -4.64
C HIS A 90 14.83 -0.34 -4.62
N GLY A 91 14.70 -0.99 -5.76
CA GLY A 91 15.02 -2.39 -5.87
C GLY A 91 14.53 -3.04 -7.14
N SER A 92 14.47 -4.36 -7.09
CA SER A 92 14.05 -5.17 -8.21
C SER A 92 13.36 -6.43 -7.75
N VAL A 93 12.52 -7.00 -8.61
CA VAL A 93 11.84 -8.26 -8.36
C VAL A 93 11.81 -9.09 -9.62
N GLN A 94 11.96 -10.41 -9.46
CA GLN A 94 11.82 -11.40 -10.51
C GLN A 94 11.09 -12.62 -9.94
N LYS A 95 10.17 -13.18 -10.72
CA LYS A 95 9.36 -14.34 -10.30
C LYS A 95 10.09 -15.67 -10.42
N SER A 96 10.98 -15.82 -11.40
CA SER A 96 11.64 -17.10 -11.67
C SER A 96 13.11 -16.91 -12.06
N PRO A 97 14.09 -17.37 -11.24
CA PRO A 97 13.90 -17.79 -9.85
C PRO A 97 13.31 -16.66 -9.00
N MET A 98 12.53 -16.99 -7.95
CA MET A 98 11.93 -15.96 -7.12
C MET A 98 13.00 -15.21 -6.35
N ARG A 99 13.16 -13.93 -6.66
CA ARG A 99 14.09 -13.04 -6.00
C ARG A 99 13.57 -11.62 -6.02
N ALA A 100 13.59 -10.98 -4.86
CA ALA A 100 13.37 -9.55 -4.72
C ALA A 100 14.52 -8.92 -3.94
N GLU A 101 14.86 -7.69 -4.29
CA GLU A 101 15.77 -6.83 -3.53
C GLU A 101 15.05 -5.54 -3.25
N LEU A 102 15.21 -5.05 -2.02
CA LEU A 102 14.67 -3.79 -1.53
C LEU A 102 15.78 -3.08 -0.76
N THR A 103 16.11 -1.86 -1.14
CA THR A 103 16.97 -0.98 -0.36
C THR A 103 16.12 0.15 0.18
N MET A 104 16.15 0.35 1.51
CA MET A 104 15.51 1.48 2.17
C MET A 104 16.57 2.50 2.58
N ASP A 105 16.52 3.69 1.99
CA ASP A 105 17.38 4.81 2.33
C ASP A 105 16.63 5.78 3.24
N VAL A 106 17.03 5.80 4.50
CA VAL A 106 16.38 6.58 5.55
C VAL A 106 17.27 7.76 5.92
N THR A 107 16.70 8.96 5.87
CA THR A 107 17.32 10.17 6.44
C THR A 107 16.66 10.45 7.79
N LEU A 108 17.40 10.24 8.87
CA LEU A 108 16.94 10.46 10.25
C LEU A 108 17.45 11.80 10.79
N GLY A 109 16.58 12.53 11.50
CA GLY A 109 16.92 13.77 12.20
C GLY A 109 16.43 15.05 11.50
N SER A 110 16.55 16.19 12.19
CA SER A 110 16.19 17.52 11.68
C SER A 110 17.30 18.55 12.00
N GLY A 111 17.37 19.64 11.22
CA GLY A 111 18.41 20.67 11.40
C GLY A 111 19.81 20.22 10.92
N ASP A 112 20.84 20.54 11.71
CA ASP A 112 22.25 20.37 11.34
C ASP A 112 22.80 18.94 11.54
N VAL A 113 22.03 18.05 12.18
CA VAL A 113 22.41 16.65 12.43
C VAL A 113 21.47 15.75 11.63
N LYS A 114 21.94 15.28 10.48
CA LYS A 114 21.27 14.27 9.65
C LYS A 114 22.09 12.98 9.67
N LEU A 115 21.43 11.88 10.00
CA LEU A 115 22.00 10.55 9.89
C LEU A 115 21.36 9.85 8.68
N ASN A 116 22.19 9.43 7.74
CA ASN A 116 21.74 8.61 6.62
C ASN A 116 22.03 7.14 6.92
N ALA A 117 21.03 6.28 6.77
CA ALA A 117 21.17 4.84 6.86
C ALA A 117 20.57 4.20 5.61
N SER A 118 21.26 3.21 5.04
CA SER A 118 20.76 2.39 3.95
C SER A 118 20.60 0.97 4.45
N ILE A 119 19.41 0.39 4.25
CA ILE A 119 19.04 -0.93 4.76
C ILE A 119 18.69 -1.83 3.57
N PRO A 120 19.68 -2.55 3.01
CA PRO A 120 19.44 -3.58 2.02
C PRO A 120 18.71 -4.79 2.57
N MET A 121 17.76 -5.29 1.78
CA MET A 121 17.02 -6.51 2.01
C MET A 121 17.00 -7.34 0.73
N ILE A 122 17.22 -8.65 0.87
CA ILE A 122 17.14 -9.63 -0.21
C ILE A 122 16.13 -10.68 0.21
N ILE A 123 15.18 -10.99 -0.67
CA ILE A 123 14.12 -11.97 -0.43
C ILE A 123 14.20 -13.02 -1.54
N THR A 124 14.11 -14.29 -1.15
CA THR A 124 14.00 -15.44 -2.04
C THR A 124 12.86 -16.34 -1.56
N GLU A 125 12.62 -17.45 -2.25
CA GLU A 125 11.65 -18.46 -1.81
C GLU A 125 11.92 -19.03 -0.43
N ASP A 126 13.18 -19.29 -0.11
CA ASP A 126 13.53 -19.97 1.13
C ASP A 126 13.89 -19.00 2.25
N LYS A 127 14.40 -17.82 1.92
CA LYS A 127 15.14 -16.98 2.86
C LYS A 127 14.96 -15.50 2.59
N THR A 128 14.94 -14.74 3.68
CA THR A 128 15.08 -13.29 3.68
C THR A 128 16.37 -12.90 4.39
N TRP A 129 17.12 -11.97 3.80
CA TRP A 129 18.31 -11.38 4.41
C TRP A 129 18.12 -9.89 4.58
N ILE A 130 18.40 -9.38 5.78
CA ILE A 130 18.32 -7.93 6.08
C ILE A 130 19.67 -7.46 6.59
N LYS A 131 20.25 -6.45 5.96
CA LYS A 131 21.53 -5.89 6.43
C LYS A 131 21.30 -4.94 7.59
N VAL A 132 21.94 -5.21 8.71
CA VAL A 132 21.92 -4.31 9.87
C VAL A 132 22.86 -3.14 9.58
N PRO A 133 22.38 -1.89 9.50
CA PRO A 133 23.24 -0.75 9.22
C PRO A 133 24.20 -0.49 10.39
N GLN A 134 25.38 0.05 10.09
CA GLN A 134 26.26 0.59 11.12
C GLN A 134 25.82 2.03 11.41
N ILE A 135 25.19 2.24 12.57
CA ILE A 135 24.70 3.56 12.99
C ILE A 135 25.70 4.16 14.01
N PRO A 136 26.36 5.30 13.68
CA PRO A 136 27.22 6.00 14.63
C PRO A 136 26.49 6.36 15.92
N GLY A 137 27.12 6.07 17.07
CA GLY A 137 26.55 6.36 18.39
C GLY A 137 25.56 5.33 18.94
N LEU A 138 25.16 4.33 18.14
CA LEU A 138 24.37 3.19 18.62
C LEU A 138 25.31 2.00 18.90
N PRO A 139 25.45 1.53 20.14
CA PRO A 139 26.32 0.41 20.48
C PRO A 139 25.68 -0.91 20.04
N LEU A 140 25.73 -1.20 18.74
CA LEU A 140 25.36 -2.49 18.18
C LEU A 140 26.54 -3.47 18.34
N PRO A 141 26.29 -4.73 18.73
CA PRO A 141 27.33 -5.75 18.74
C PRO A 141 28.03 -5.86 17.39
N GLU A 142 29.36 -5.91 17.39
CA GLU A 142 30.16 -6.11 16.16
C GLU A 142 29.81 -7.41 15.43
N THR A 143 29.20 -8.36 16.14
CA THR A 143 28.71 -9.62 15.58
C THR A 143 27.57 -9.43 14.58
N ILE A 144 26.80 -8.33 14.66
CA ILE A 144 25.64 -8.05 13.80
C ILE A 144 25.79 -6.76 12.98
N ALA A 145 26.50 -5.76 13.48
CA ALA A 145 26.60 -4.46 12.84
C ALA A 145 27.28 -4.54 11.46
N GLY A 146 26.58 -4.15 10.40
CA GLY A 146 27.05 -4.21 9.01
C GLY A 146 26.87 -5.56 8.33
N LYS A 147 26.36 -6.59 9.03
CA LYS A 147 26.13 -7.92 8.48
C LYS A 147 24.68 -8.14 8.07
N PHE A 148 24.48 -9.10 7.18
CA PHE A 148 23.15 -9.61 6.88
C PHE A 148 22.67 -10.55 7.99
N VAL A 149 21.41 -10.39 8.36
CA VAL A 149 20.67 -11.28 9.23
C VAL A 149 19.81 -12.16 8.35
N GLU A 150 19.92 -13.47 8.50
CA GLU A 150 19.16 -14.45 7.75
C GLU A 150 17.91 -14.87 8.52
N ILE A 151 16.80 -14.92 7.81
CA ILE A 151 15.50 -15.38 8.28
C ILE A 151 15.06 -16.50 7.36
N ASP A 152 14.81 -17.69 7.94
CA ASP A 152 14.28 -18.84 7.21
C ASP A 152 12.75 -18.72 7.08
N MET A 153 12.27 -18.61 5.84
CA MET A 153 10.86 -18.38 5.59
C MET A 153 9.99 -19.60 5.92
N LYS A 154 10.51 -20.81 5.69
CA LYS A 154 9.81 -22.05 6.01
C LYS A 154 9.65 -22.22 7.51
N LYS A 155 10.68 -21.86 8.28
CA LYS A 155 10.60 -21.86 9.75
C LYS A 155 9.60 -20.83 10.26
N LEU A 156 9.60 -19.62 9.69
CA LEU A 156 8.59 -18.60 10.02
C LEU A 156 7.16 -19.09 9.73
N GLU A 157 6.94 -19.75 8.59
CA GLU A 157 5.62 -20.31 8.26
C GLU A 157 5.17 -21.41 9.23
N GLN A 158 6.10 -22.26 9.69
CA GLN A 158 5.84 -23.28 10.70
C GLN A 158 5.48 -22.68 12.06
N GLU A 159 6.23 -21.66 12.50
CA GLU A 159 6.00 -20.95 13.76
C GLU A 159 4.70 -20.13 13.74
N GLN A 160 4.36 -19.52 12.59
CA GLN A 160 3.14 -18.71 12.45
C GLN A 160 1.90 -19.52 12.04
N GLY A 161 2.05 -20.81 11.74
CA GLY A 161 0.96 -21.71 11.32
C GLY A 161 0.26 -21.29 10.00
N ALA A 162 0.95 -20.47 9.20
CA ALA A 162 0.40 -19.70 8.08
C ALA A 162 0.82 -20.24 6.70
N ALA A 163 1.23 -21.51 6.63
CA ALA A 163 1.86 -22.16 5.48
C ALA A 163 1.03 -22.24 4.17
N ASP A 164 -0.09 -21.54 4.02
CA ASP A 164 -0.98 -21.75 2.87
C ASP A 164 -1.75 -20.52 2.37
N VAL A 165 -1.49 -19.33 2.92
CA VAL A 165 -2.31 -18.16 2.57
C VAL A 165 -1.77 -17.36 1.40
N ALA A 166 -0.48 -17.49 1.11
CA ALA A 166 0.14 -16.92 -0.09
C ALA A 166 -0.27 -17.64 -1.39
N ALA A 167 -1.02 -18.75 -1.30
CA ALA A 167 -1.29 -19.65 -2.43
C ALA A 167 -2.42 -19.22 -3.37
N SER A 168 -3.15 -18.12 -3.11
CA SER A 168 -4.19 -17.65 -4.05
C SER A 168 -4.13 -16.15 -4.34
N PRO A 169 -3.26 -15.71 -5.28
CA PRO A 169 -3.25 -14.33 -5.79
C PRO A 169 -4.63 -13.84 -6.25
N GLN A 170 -5.50 -14.77 -6.61
CA GLN A 170 -6.83 -14.52 -7.15
C GLN A 170 -7.81 -13.97 -6.10
N VAL A 171 -7.69 -14.35 -4.82
CA VAL A 171 -8.60 -13.83 -3.79
C VAL A 171 -8.31 -12.36 -3.47
N GLY A 172 -7.04 -11.94 -3.47
CA GLY A 172 -6.69 -10.52 -3.31
C GLY A 172 -7.32 -9.65 -4.40
N GLN A 173 -7.31 -10.14 -5.65
CA GLN A 173 -7.99 -9.49 -6.77
C GLN A 173 -9.51 -9.49 -6.58
N ASP A 174 -10.11 -10.61 -6.18
CA ASP A 174 -11.56 -10.71 -5.97
C ASP A 174 -12.04 -9.76 -4.87
N LEU A 175 -11.27 -9.64 -3.77
CA LEU A 175 -11.55 -8.71 -2.67
C LEU A 175 -11.42 -7.25 -3.12
N LEU A 176 -10.34 -6.90 -3.81
CA LEU A 176 -10.15 -5.56 -4.36
C LEU A 176 -11.25 -5.22 -5.37
N LYS A 177 -11.60 -6.18 -6.24
CA LYS A 177 -12.68 -6.03 -7.21
C LYS A 177 -14.02 -5.80 -6.52
N ALA A 178 -14.38 -6.59 -5.51
CA ALA A 178 -15.61 -6.39 -4.75
C ALA A 178 -15.66 -4.99 -4.10
N LEU A 179 -14.53 -4.52 -3.55
CA LEU A 179 -14.43 -3.17 -3.00
C LEU A 179 -14.64 -2.10 -4.07
N VAL A 180 -13.89 -2.16 -5.16
CA VAL A 180 -13.92 -1.15 -6.24
C VAL A 180 -15.24 -1.20 -7.02
N ASP A 181 -15.89 -2.36 -7.13
CA ASP A 181 -17.24 -2.53 -7.72
C ASP A 181 -18.38 -1.96 -6.89
N SER A 182 -18.19 -1.77 -5.58
CA SER A 182 -19.18 -1.07 -4.76
C SER A 182 -19.23 0.44 -5.01
N LEU A 183 -18.14 1.01 -5.50
CA LEU A 183 -17.92 2.44 -5.63
C LEU A 183 -18.28 2.94 -7.04
N ASP A 184 -19.05 4.01 -7.11
CA ASP A 184 -19.45 4.63 -8.37
C ASP A 184 -18.26 5.28 -9.07
N GLU A 185 -18.07 4.92 -10.34
CA GLU A 185 -16.91 5.37 -11.10
C GLU A 185 -16.85 6.90 -11.25
N LYS A 186 -17.98 7.53 -11.59
CA LYS A 186 -18.02 8.99 -11.84
C LYS A 186 -17.79 9.81 -10.58
N THR A 187 -18.05 9.20 -9.42
CA THR A 187 -17.92 9.84 -8.10
C THR A 187 -16.51 9.71 -7.56
N TYR A 188 -15.88 8.54 -7.71
CA TYR A 188 -14.63 8.21 -7.02
C TYR A 188 -13.41 8.11 -7.94
N PHE A 189 -13.59 8.07 -9.26
CA PHE A 189 -12.48 7.96 -10.23
C PHE A 189 -12.41 9.19 -11.13
N SER A 190 -11.18 9.60 -11.41
CA SER A 190 -10.88 10.77 -12.25
C SER A 190 -9.58 10.54 -13.03
N GLU A 191 -9.34 11.37 -14.04
CA GLU A 191 -8.07 11.40 -14.77
C GLU A 191 -7.39 12.75 -14.47
N PRO A 192 -6.47 12.81 -13.48
CA PRO A 192 -5.80 14.06 -13.14
C PRO A 192 -4.76 14.43 -14.21
N GLU A 193 -4.47 15.72 -14.33
CA GLU A 193 -3.32 16.20 -15.12
C GLU A 193 -2.01 15.78 -14.45
N ALA A 194 -0.97 15.47 -15.24
CA ALA A 194 0.33 15.03 -14.72
C ALA A 194 0.96 16.03 -13.74
N ALA A 195 0.73 17.34 -13.94
CA ALA A 195 1.22 18.40 -13.06
C ALA A 195 0.58 18.38 -11.65
N ASP A 196 -0.59 17.76 -11.51
CA ASP A 196 -1.34 17.63 -10.26
C ASP A 196 -1.07 16.29 -9.54
N VAL A 197 -0.18 15.46 -10.09
CA VAL A 197 0.24 14.19 -9.48
C VAL A 197 1.56 14.40 -8.75
N LYS A 198 1.45 14.52 -7.42
CA LYS A 198 2.59 14.59 -6.52
C LYS A 198 3.39 13.28 -6.60
N GLY A 199 4.72 13.37 -6.65
CA GLY A 199 5.63 12.23 -6.72
C GLY A 199 5.92 11.75 -8.15
N LEU A 200 5.11 12.14 -9.14
CA LEU A 200 5.35 11.79 -10.55
C LEU A 200 6.53 12.59 -11.11
N ALA A 201 7.60 11.89 -11.49
CA ALA A 201 8.78 12.53 -12.09
C ALA A 201 8.44 13.09 -13.47
N SER A 202 8.97 14.28 -13.80
CA SER A 202 8.63 14.98 -15.05
C SER A 202 9.06 14.26 -16.33
N ASP A 203 10.03 13.35 -16.22
CA ASP A 203 10.52 12.50 -17.30
C ASP A 203 9.84 11.12 -17.35
N HIS A 204 9.01 10.78 -16.35
CA HIS A 204 8.22 9.55 -16.34
C HIS A 204 6.98 9.71 -17.23
N LYS A 205 7.04 9.12 -18.43
CA LYS A 205 5.94 9.20 -19.40
C LYS A 205 4.86 8.18 -19.07
N VAL A 206 3.63 8.69 -18.98
CA VAL A 206 2.42 7.92 -18.73
C VAL A 206 1.44 8.15 -19.87
N ASP A 207 0.82 7.08 -20.35
CA ASP A 207 -0.21 7.14 -21.39
C ASP A 207 -1.56 7.58 -20.79
N GLN A 208 -1.82 7.17 -19.56
CA GLN A 208 -3.03 7.52 -18.81
C GLN A 208 -2.71 7.68 -17.32
N LEU A 209 -3.36 8.66 -16.68
CA LEU A 209 -3.38 8.81 -15.23
C LEU A 209 -4.79 8.55 -14.73
N VAL A 210 -4.92 7.72 -13.70
CA VAL A 210 -6.20 7.44 -13.04
C VAL A 210 -6.03 7.73 -11.56
N ARG A 211 -6.94 8.49 -10.96
CA ARG A 211 -7.00 8.73 -9.53
C ARG A 211 -8.32 8.25 -8.96
N PHE A 212 -8.23 7.31 -8.02
CA PHE A 212 -9.25 7.00 -7.06
C PHE A 212 -9.17 7.98 -5.89
N SER A 213 -10.28 8.59 -5.48
CA SER A 213 -10.31 9.59 -4.40
C SER A 213 -11.57 9.45 -3.55
N ILE A 214 -11.42 9.40 -2.22
CA ILE A 214 -12.55 9.47 -1.28
C ILE A 214 -12.64 10.87 -0.70
N ASN A 215 -13.56 11.67 -1.26
CA ASN A 215 -13.88 13.01 -0.76
C ASN A 215 -15.14 13.02 0.12
N ASP A 216 -16.09 12.11 -0.13
CA ASP A 216 -17.27 11.87 0.70
C ASP A 216 -17.15 10.50 1.37
N VAL A 217 -16.64 10.52 2.60
CA VAL A 217 -16.38 9.34 3.43
C VAL A 217 -17.69 8.63 3.80
N GLU A 218 -18.78 9.37 4.01
CA GLU A 218 -20.05 8.79 4.42
C GLU A 218 -20.67 8.01 3.27
N ALA A 219 -20.71 8.59 2.08
CA ALA A 219 -21.21 7.91 0.89
C ALA A 219 -20.34 6.70 0.53
N ALA A 220 -19.02 6.84 0.61
CA ALA A 220 -18.09 5.74 0.31
C ALA A 220 -18.26 4.58 1.29
N TRP A 221 -18.30 4.86 2.60
CA TRP A 221 -18.47 3.79 3.59
C TRP A 221 -19.83 3.13 3.51
N THR A 222 -20.89 3.91 3.28
CA THR A 222 -22.23 3.34 3.08
C THR A 222 -22.22 2.38 1.90
N ALA A 223 -21.64 2.79 0.75
CA ALA A 223 -21.54 1.93 -0.43
C ALA A 223 -20.73 0.65 -0.16
N ILE A 224 -19.60 0.76 0.56
CA ILE A 224 -18.78 -0.40 0.92
C ILE A 224 -19.56 -1.36 1.83
N MET A 225 -20.21 -0.85 2.88
CA MET A 225 -20.96 -1.67 3.84
C MET A 225 -22.19 -2.34 3.19
N GLU A 226 -22.88 -1.64 2.30
CA GLU A 226 -24.09 -2.16 1.65
C GLU A 226 -23.79 -3.13 0.50
N LYS A 227 -22.70 -2.91 -0.25
CA LYS A 227 -22.43 -3.66 -1.49
C LYS A 227 -21.18 -4.53 -1.42
N ALA A 228 -20.04 -3.98 -0.96
CA ALA A 228 -18.78 -4.72 -0.94
C ALA A 228 -18.70 -5.69 0.24
N ALA A 229 -19.07 -5.28 1.45
CA ALA A 229 -18.93 -6.09 2.65
C ALA A 229 -19.66 -7.45 2.55
N PRO A 230 -20.92 -7.54 2.05
CA PRO A 230 -21.57 -8.84 1.83
C PRO A 230 -20.83 -9.73 0.82
N GLN A 231 -20.29 -9.14 -0.25
CA GLN A 231 -19.53 -9.85 -1.28
C GLN A 231 -18.18 -10.34 -0.76
N ILE A 232 -17.47 -9.49 0.01
CA ILE A 232 -16.22 -9.83 0.70
C ILE A 232 -16.45 -10.99 1.66
N ILE A 233 -17.51 -10.93 2.47
CA ILE A 233 -17.88 -12.03 3.36
C ILE A 233 -18.14 -13.31 2.58
N ASP A 234 -18.83 -13.25 1.44
CA ASP A 234 -19.05 -14.41 0.57
C ASP A 234 -17.75 -14.99 -0.01
N ILE A 235 -16.79 -14.15 -0.37
CA ILE A 235 -15.46 -14.58 -0.83
C ILE A 235 -14.72 -15.29 0.32
N LEU A 236 -14.71 -14.71 1.52
CA LEU A 236 -14.07 -15.28 2.70
C LEU A 236 -14.69 -16.60 3.13
N LEU A 237 -16.04 -16.69 3.16
CA LEU A 237 -16.76 -17.93 3.50
C LEU A 237 -16.48 -19.09 2.53
N LYS A 238 -16.06 -18.78 1.29
CA LYS A 238 -15.66 -19.78 0.28
C LYS A 238 -14.20 -20.19 0.39
N ASN A 239 -13.39 -19.55 1.24
CA ASN A 239 -11.96 -19.80 1.34
C ASN A 239 -11.47 -19.92 2.79
N GLU A 240 -11.35 -21.17 3.26
CA GLU A 240 -10.92 -21.51 4.62
C GLU A 240 -9.50 -21.03 4.95
N ALA A 241 -8.59 -20.95 3.97
CA ALA A 241 -7.22 -20.49 4.20
C ALA A 241 -7.18 -19.02 4.64
N TYR A 242 -8.01 -18.16 4.05
CA TYR A 242 -8.10 -16.75 4.44
C TYR A 242 -8.86 -16.56 5.75
N MET A 243 -9.92 -17.33 6.00
CA MET A 243 -10.57 -17.31 7.31
C MET A 243 -9.58 -17.67 8.41
N LYS A 244 -8.73 -18.68 8.19
CA LYS A 244 -7.65 -19.03 9.13
C LYS A 244 -6.62 -17.90 9.26
N MET A 245 -6.22 -17.26 8.17
CA MET A 245 -5.27 -16.13 8.19
C MET A 245 -5.77 -14.97 9.04
N PHE A 246 -7.00 -14.52 8.79
CA PHE A 246 -7.60 -13.40 9.50
C PHE A 246 -8.18 -13.82 10.86
N LYS A 247 -8.02 -15.09 11.25
CA LYS A 247 -8.56 -15.68 12.48
C LYS A 247 -10.07 -15.47 12.61
N LEU A 248 -10.76 -15.55 11.48
CA LEU A 248 -12.21 -15.39 11.36
C LEU A 248 -12.88 -16.76 11.49
N SER A 249 -13.97 -16.82 12.25
CA SER A 249 -14.81 -18.02 12.27
C SER A 249 -15.93 -17.89 11.23
N LYS A 250 -16.33 -19.05 10.68
CA LYS A 250 -17.49 -19.13 9.78
C LYS A 250 -18.76 -18.59 10.44
N ALA A 251 -18.96 -18.88 11.72
CA ALA A 251 -20.13 -18.42 12.47
C ALA A 251 -20.18 -16.89 12.56
N ASP A 252 -19.05 -16.23 12.85
CA ASP A 252 -18.97 -14.78 12.94
C ASP A 252 -19.25 -14.12 11.58
N LEU A 253 -18.70 -14.68 10.50
CA LEU A 253 -18.93 -14.19 9.14
C LEU A 253 -20.41 -14.35 8.72
N GLU A 254 -21.04 -15.49 9.02
CA GLU A 254 -22.47 -15.69 8.73
C GLU A 254 -23.38 -14.76 9.54
N VAL A 255 -23.02 -14.45 10.79
CA VAL A 255 -23.73 -13.48 11.62
C VAL A 255 -23.56 -12.08 11.04
N ALA A 256 -22.33 -11.65 10.77
CA ALA A 256 -22.03 -10.35 10.18
C ALA A 256 -22.78 -10.15 8.85
N LYS A 257 -22.81 -11.20 8.00
CA LYS A 257 -23.55 -11.14 6.74
C LYS A 257 -25.04 -10.89 6.95
N LYS A 258 -25.67 -11.62 7.88
CA LYS A 258 -27.10 -11.45 8.20
C LYS A 258 -27.40 -10.07 8.78
N GLU A 259 -26.48 -9.49 9.54
CA GLU A 259 -26.64 -8.14 10.07
C GLU A 259 -26.56 -7.08 8.98
N LEU A 260 -25.75 -7.29 7.94
CA LEU A 260 -25.65 -6.41 6.77
C LEU A 260 -26.81 -6.59 5.78
N GLU A 261 -27.32 -7.82 5.60
CA GLU A 261 -28.49 -8.12 4.75
C GLU A 261 -29.82 -7.70 5.39
N GLY A 262 -29.82 -7.48 6.71
CA GLY A 262 -30.96 -6.95 7.43
C GLY A 262 -31.30 -5.55 6.92
N LYS A 263 -32.47 -5.39 6.29
CA LYS A 263 -33.02 -4.12 5.77
C LYS A 263 -33.31 -3.06 6.84
N GLU A 264 -32.72 -3.18 8.02
CA GLU A 264 -32.70 -2.09 8.99
C GLU A 264 -31.61 -1.11 8.56
N ASP A 265 -31.99 -0.18 7.66
CA ASP A 265 -31.17 0.95 7.21
C ASP A 265 -30.49 1.71 8.38
N GLY A 266 -31.02 1.55 9.60
CA GLY A 266 -30.46 2.10 10.84
C GLY A 266 -29.13 1.47 11.31
N LYS A 267 -28.83 0.19 11.02
CA LYS A 267 -27.60 -0.46 11.54
C LYS A 267 -26.34 -0.04 10.79
N VAL A 268 -26.37 -0.05 9.46
CA VAL A 268 -25.26 0.43 8.63
C VAL A 268 -25.03 1.91 8.92
N LYS A 269 -26.10 2.72 8.93
CA LYS A 269 -26.01 4.14 9.28
C LYS A 269 -25.45 4.38 10.67
N ALA A 270 -25.89 3.63 11.69
CA ALA A 270 -25.34 3.73 13.04
C ALA A 270 -23.85 3.36 13.10
N ALA A 271 -23.42 2.33 12.37
CA ALA A 271 -22.01 1.93 12.30
C ALA A 271 -21.15 3.02 11.62
N VAL A 272 -21.62 3.61 10.52
CA VAL A 272 -20.94 4.72 9.84
C VAL A 272 -20.86 5.95 10.76
N GLU A 273 -21.95 6.28 11.45
CA GLU A 273 -21.98 7.39 12.41
C GLU A 273 -21.05 7.16 13.61
N GLU A 274 -20.94 5.93 14.11
CA GLU A 274 -20.03 5.61 15.22
C GLU A 274 -18.57 5.70 14.78
N MET A 275 -18.23 5.24 13.58
CA MET A 275 -16.89 5.37 13.02
C MET A 275 -16.50 6.85 12.87
N LYS A 276 -17.41 7.71 12.39
CA LYS A 276 -17.20 9.16 12.28
C LYS A 276 -16.93 9.86 13.61
N LYS A 277 -17.38 9.31 14.73
CA LYS A 277 -17.05 9.83 16.07
C LYS A 277 -15.64 9.49 16.53
N THR A 278 -14.97 8.57 15.85
CA THR A 278 -13.63 8.10 16.23
C THR A 278 -12.56 8.59 15.27
N ILE A 279 -12.84 8.57 13.96
CA ILE A 279 -11.88 8.88 12.90
C ILE A 279 -12.51 9.82 11.87
N LYS A 280 -11.73 10.80 11.44
CA LYS A 280 -11.99 11.66 10.30
C LYS A 280 -10.93 11.42 9.23
N ILE A 281 -11.39 11.03 8.05
CA ILE A 281 -10.54 10.88 6.87
C ILE A 281 -10.64 12.22 6.11
N ASN A 282 -9.53 12.95 6.05
CA ASN A 282 -9.45 14.22 5.33
C ASN A 282 -9.09 14.02 3.86
N GLN A 283 -8.32 12.98 3.56
CA GLN A 283 -7.88 12.65 2.20
C GLN A 283 -7.57 11.16 2.11
N LEU A 284 -8.02 10.53 1.05
CA LEU A 284 -7.54 9.23 0.61
C LEU A 284 -7.56 9.24 -0.92
N ASP A 285 -6.37 9.44 -1.50
CA ASP A 285 -6.16 9.38 -2.93
C ASP A 285 -5.22 8.22 -3.26
N VAL A 286 -5.58 7.46 -4.29
CA VAL A 286 -4.72 6.45 -4.92
C VAL A 286 -4.63 6.79 -6.39
N THR A 287 -3.44 7.14 -6.86
CA THR A 287 -3.18 7.54 -8.24
C THR A 287 -2.35 6.46 -8.93
N GLY A 288 -2.83 5.94 -10.05
CA GLY A 288 -2.10 5.06 -10.94
C GLY A 288 -1.69 5.78 -12.21
N GLY A 289 -0.44 5.60 -12.64
CA GLY A 289 0.01 5.94 -13.99
C GLY A 289 0.19 4.67 -14.82
N ILE A 290 -0.38 4.67 -16.02
CA ILE A 290 -0.42 3.51 -16.91
C ILE A 290 0.43 3.81 -18.14
N THR A 291 1.29 2.87 -18.50
CA THR A 291 2.10 2.90 -19.73
C THR A 291 2.15 1.49 -20.30
N ASP A 292 1.88 1.33 -21.61
CA ASP A 292 1.87 0.02 -22.28
C ASP A 292 1.01 -1.05 -21.57
N ASP A 293 -0.18 -0.67 -21.08
CA ASP A 293 -1.11 -1.51 -20.29
C ASP A 293 -0.59 -1.99 -18.92
N TYR A 294 0.54 -1.46 -18.43
CA TYR A 294 1.07 -1.71 -17.09
C TYR A 294 0.90 -0.51 -16.19
N LEU A 295 0.69 -0.75 -14.89
CA LEU A 295 0.76 0.29 -13.88
C LEU A 295 2.25 0.61 -13.66
N THR A 296 2.74 1.73 -14.15
CA THR A 296 4.15 2.16 -14.06
C THR A 296 4.38 3.23 -13.00
N TYR A 297 3.30 3.77 -12.43
CA TYR A 297 3.34 4.69 -11.30
C TYR A 297 2.20 4.37 -10.34
N GLU A 298 2.47 4.43 -9.05
CA GLU A 298 1.50 4.34 -7.97
C GLU A 298 1.79 5.47 -6.98
N GLY A 299 0.78 6.22 -6.60
CA GLY A 299 0.86 7.26 -5.57
C GLY A 299 -0.29 7.12 -4.60
N VAL A 300 -0.02 7.24 -3.31
CA VAL A 300 -1.01 7.21 -2.23
C VAL A 300 -0.85 8.45 -1.37
N ASP A 301 -1.91 9.24 -1.23
CA ASP A 301 -2.00 10.31 -0.24
C ASP A 301 -3.11 9.96 0.76
N LEU A 302 -2.71 9.69 2.00
CA LEU A 302 -3.61 9.39 3.11
C LEU A 302 -3.48 10.49 4.16
N ASN A 303 -4.62 11.05 4.58
CA ASN A 303 -4.69 11.92 5.74
C ASN A 303 -5.88 11.54 6.62
N VAL A 304 -5.58 11.09 7.84
CA VAL A 304 -6.57 10.72 8.84
C VAL A 304 -6.25 11.37 10.18
N GLU A 305 -7.29 11.74 10.92
CA GLU A 305 -7.17 12.26 12.28
C GLU A 305 -8.25 11.66 13.19
N SER A 306 -7.96 11.51 14.47
CA SER A 306 -8.99 11.19 15.45
C SER A 306 -9.86 12.41 15.69
N THR A 307 -11.17 12.18 15.78
CA THR A 307 -12.16 13.20 16.16
C THR A 307 -12.26 13.37 17.68
N ASP A 308 -11.72 12.43 18.45
CA ASP A 308 -11.58 12.56 19.90
C ASP A 308 -10.29 13.32 20.23
N SER A 309 -10.43 14.57 20.68
CA SER A 309 -9.29 15.40 21.10
C SER A 309 -8.47 14.78 22.24
N ALA A 310 -9.05 13.89 23.05
CA ALA A 310 -8.32 13.16 24.09
C ALA A 310 -7.41 12.07 23.51
N GLN A 311 -7.78 11.51 22.35
CA GLN A 311 -6.92 10.61 21.59
C GLN A 311 -5.89 11.37 20.76
N GLY A 312 -6.22 12.55 20.21
CA GLY A 312 -5.25 13.47 19.60
C GLY A 312 -4.43 12.92 18.43
N MET A 313 -4.81 11.78 17.86
CA MET A 313 -4.04 11.09 16.81
C MET A 313 -4.18 11.80 15.45
N LYS A 314 -3.07 11.97 14.73
CA LYS A 314 -3.04 12.42 13.33
C LYS A 314 -2.02 11.63 12.55
N LEU A 315 -2.37 11.25 11.32
CA LEU A 315 -1.51 10.52 10.41
C LEU A 315 -1.70 11.05 8.99
N GLY A 316 -0.64 11.62 8.45
CA GLY A 316 -0.51 11.99 7.04
C GLY A 316 0.62 11.17 6.42
N ILE A 317 0.32 10.43 5.37
CA ILE A 317 1.28 9.62 4.61
C ILE A 317 1.16 10.02 3.15
N HIS A 318 2.30 10.27 2.53
CA HIS A 318 2.43 10.22 1.08
C HIS A 318 3.36 9.08 0.72
N PHE A 319 2.97 8.27 -0.24
CA PHE A 319 3.79 7.21 -0.83
C PHE A 319 3.75 7.34 -2.33
N ASP A 320 4.87 7.14 -2.99
CA ASP A 320 4.96 7.02 -4.44
C ASP A 320 5.90 5.87 -4.82
N LEU A 321 5.59 5.22 -5.93
CA LEU A 321 6.36 4.11 -6.49
C LEU A 321 6.27 4.18 -8.01
N SER A 322 7.42 4.25 -8.67
CA SER A 322 7.54 4.09 -10.11
C SER A 322 8.11 2.72 -10.42
N LEU A 323 7.53 2.05 -11.41
CA LEU A 323 7.98 0.75 -11.91
C LEU A 323 8.59 0.92 -13.29
N ASP A 324 9.77 0.34 -13.45
CA ASP A 324 10.56 0.37 -14.66
C ASP A 324 10.96 -1.06 -15.05
N ASP A 325 11.56 -1.22 -16.23
CA ASP A 325 12.12 -2.48 -16.72
C ASP A 325 11.20 -3.71 -16.62
N ILE A 326 9.89 -3.49 -16.73
CA ILE A 326 8.87 -4.53 -16.71
C ILE A 326 9.13 -5.56 -17.82
N ASN A 327 9.20 -6.83 -17.44
CA ASN A 327 9.51 -7.99 -18.30
C ASN A 327 10.88 -7.93 -18.99
N LYS A 328 11.81 -7.09 -18.52
CA LYS A 328 13.20 -7.08 -19.00
C LYS A 328 14.10 -7.94 -18.11
N GLU A 329 15.35 -8.11 -18.55
CA GLU A 329 16.38 -8.77 -17.77
C GLU A 329 16.71 -7.95 -16.51
N ILE A 330 16.58 -8.58 -15.34
CA ILE A 330 16.80 -7.93 -14.05
C ILE A 330 18.25 -8.11 -13.62
N LYS A 331 18.91 -6.99 -13.28
CA LYS A 331 20.21 -6.97 -12.64
C LYS A 331 20.03 -6.70 -11.16
N PHE A 332 20.31 -7.72 -10.36
CA PHE A 332 20.34 -7.61 -8.91
C PHE A 332 21.61 -6.90 -8.45
N GLU A 333 21.48 -6.01 -7.47
CA GLU A 333 22.56 -5.19 -6.93
C GLU A 333 23.44 -6.00 -5.96
N TYR A 334 22.85 -6.96 -5.25
CA TYR A 334 23.53 -7.71 -4.22
C TYR A 334 23.86 -9.14 -4.68
N GLU A 335 24.86 -9.76 -4.05
CA GLU A 335 25.02 -11.22 -4.09
C GLU A 335 24.29 -11.83 -2.89
N LEU A 336 23.89 -13.10 -3.00
CA LEU A 336 23.33 -13.81 -1.84
C LEU A 336 24.40 -13.91 -0.73
N PRO A 337 24.08 -13.46 0.51
CA PRO A 337 25.04 -13.49 1.62
C PRO A 337 25.52 -14.91 1.95
N LYS A 338 26.82 -15.07 2.18
CA LYS A 338 27.43 -16.36 2.57
C LYS A 338 27.74 -16.47 4.06
N ASP A 339 27.82 -15.34 4.74
CA ASP A 339 28.22 -15.17 6.14
C ASP A 339 27.13 -14.52 6.99
N ALA A 340 25.86 -14.67 6.59
CA ALA A 340 24.73 -14.12 7.31
C ALA A 340 24.56 -14.74 8.71
N VAL A 341 24.10 -13.91 9.64
CA VAL A 341 23.82 -14.30 11.03
C VAL A 341 22.37 -14.77 11.11
N PRO A 342 22.08 -16.01 11.56
CA PRO A 342 20.70 -16.45 11.76
C PRO A 342 19.96 -15.57 12.77
N VAL A 343 18.71 -15.24 12.50
CA VAL A 343 17.88 -14.38 13.35
C VAL A 343 17.72 -14.94 14.77
N GLU A 344 17.75 -16.25 14.95
CA GLU A 344 17.68 -16.93 16.25
C GLU A 344 18.82 -16.51 17.16
N LYS A 345 20.03 -16.33 16.62
CA LYS A 345 21.17 -15.86 17.43
C LYS A 345 20.93 -14.46 17.96
N ILE A 346 20.20 -13.63 17.21
CA ILE A 346 19.85 -12.28 17.64
C ILE A 346 18.78 -12.33 18.72
N GLN A 347 17.76 -13.17 18.56
CA GLN A 347 16.73 -13.38 19.58
C GLN A 347 17.34 -13.84 20.90
N GLU A 348 18.26 -14.82 20.85
CA GLU A 348 19.01 -15.30 22.03
C GLU A 348 19.85 -14.19 22.68
N MET A 349 20.59 -13.41 21.87
CA MET A 349 21.41 -12.30 22.39
C MET A 349 20.57 -11.19 23.05
N LEU A 350 19.35 -10.96 22.56
CA LEU A 350 18.44 -9.92 23.08
C LEU A 350 17.47 -10.45 24.14
N GLY A 351 17.52 -11.74 24.48
CA GLY A 351 16.58 -12.35 25.41
C GLY A 351 15.12 -12.31 24.95
N LEU A 352 14.90 -12.20 23.63
CA LEU A 352 13.56 -12.21 23.04
C LEU A 352 13.05 -13.66 22.99
N PRO A 353 11.76 -13.92 23.27
CA PRO A 353 11.21 -15.25 23.15
C PRO A 353 11.35 -15.74 21.71
N SER A 354 12.07 -16.86 21.54
CA SER A 354 11.99 -17.66 20.32
C SER A 354 10.57 -18.20 20.20
N GLY A 355 9.91 -18.00 19.05
CA GLY A 355 8.53 -18.41 18.82
C GLY A 355 8.27 -19.84 19.30
N SER A 356 7.29 -19.99 20.20
CA SER A 356 6.83 -21.27 20.74
C SER A 356 5.53 -21.70 20.09
#